data_AF-A0A644ZLT1-F1
#
_entry.id   AF-A0A644ZLT1-F1
#
_cell.length_a   1.000
_cell.length_b   1.000
_cell.length_c   1.000
_cell.angle_alpha   90.00
_cell.angle_beta   90.00
_cell.angle_gamma   90.00
#
_symmetry.space_group_name_H-M   'P 1'
#
loop_
_entity.id
_entity.type
_entity.pdbx_description
1 polymer ?
#
loop_
_entity_poly.entity_id
_entity_poly.type
_entity_poly.pdbx_seq_one_letter_code
_entity_poly.pdbx_strand_id
1 'polypeptide(L)'
;MQSDVRLLAGFNPSLLMIESDSANPVPVDDLLIMKHWLAAQLLWDPSLDPEALQKEFVKKYYGPSAPLIERYLALRTAAAAHSTVYTSTFEYTAAWLDSDSLFTGLALLNSAEESVDDPVIIRRIELLKKPLEYMLIANFDQLRGLSGCPEYAKVRKSAECYLAFLDRCQVGFEGSTRTIDNTRGKLERFIAFPPVRSQEPVFLRQFQGRRMIIAEENAFVIWNGTAYGEIIPDPLAANGWTIKLKNAATWSVQLPIRRDFNLNKEYDIYAACRLDPASLPAGGRYFLGGYDSARLESYIGFYADASTLTDMEYRYLSLGTHRLREKGYLFFDSNLRAETPCSYLNHLVFVEK
;
A
#
# COMPACT_ATOMS: atom_id res chain seq x y z
N MET A 1 -12.11 -13.85 -20.15
CA MET A 1 -11.09 -14.84 -20.58
C MET A 1 -11.64 -15.86 -21.58
N GLN A 2 -12.63 -16.70 -21.25
CA GLN A 2 -13.16 -17.69 -22.21
C GLN A 2 -13.73 -17.03 -23.48
N SER A 3 -14.53 -15.98 -23.31
CA SER A 3 -15.09 -15.17 -24.39
C SER A 3 -14.01 -14.60 -25.29
N ASP A 4 -12.96 -14.06 -24.68
CA ASP A 4 -11.94 -13.27 -25.38
C ASP A 4 -10.99 -14.18 -26.15
N VAL A 5 -10.54 -15.30 -25.55
CA VAL A 5 -9.68 -16.27 -26.24
C VAL A 5 -10.42 -16.94 -27.39
N ARG A 6 -11.68 -17.35 -27.21
CA ARG A 6 -12.48 -17.93 -28.30
C ARG A 6 -12.78 -16.93 -29.40
N LEU A 7 -13.10 -15.68 -29.03
CA LEU A 7 -13.29 -14.59 -29.99
C LEU A 7 -12.02 -14.38 -30.82
N LEU A 8 -10.86 -14.29 -30.16
CA LEU A 8 -9.58 -14.10 -30.82
C LEU A 8 -9.22 -15.30 -31.72
N ALA A 9 -9.44 -16.53 -31.25
CA ALA A 9 -9.25 -17.73 -32.06
C ALA A 9 -10.14 -17.75 -33.31
N GLY A 10 -11.38 -17.24 -33.21
CA GLY A 10 -12.31 -17.11 -34.33
C GLY A 10 -11.82 -16.19 -35.46
N PHE A 11 -10.89 -15.27 -35.19
CA PHE A 11 -10.25 -14.43 -36.21
C PHE A 11 -9.10 -15.12 -36.94
N ASN A 12 -8.77 -16.36 -36.56
CA ASN A 12 -7.68 -17.16 -37.13
C ASN A 12 -6.33 -16.39 -37.18
N PRO A 13 -5.86 -15.85 -36.05
CA PRO A 13 -4.70 -14.98 -36.02
C PRO A 13 -3.43 -15.77 -36.37
N SER A 14 -2.53 -15.15 -37.15
CA SER A 14 -1.22 -15.74 -37.45
C SER A 14 -0.31 -15.82 -36.21
N LEU A 15 -0.61 -15.04 -35.17
CA LEU A 15 0.09 -15.04 -33.87
C LEU A 15 -0.87 -14.55 -32.78
N LEU A 16 -0.92 -15.26 -31.65
CA LEU A 16 -1.59 -14.81 -30.43
C LEU A 16 -0.55 -14.71 -29.31
N MET A 17 -0.45 -13.52 -28.71
CA MET A 17 0.46 -13.25 -27.59
C MET A 17 -0.37 -12.97 -26.34
N ILE A 18 -0.02 -13.61 -25.22
CA ILE A 18 -0.62 -13.37 -23.91
C ILE A 18 0.43 -12.71 -23.04
N GLU A 19 0.12 -11.53 -22.52
CA GLU A 19 0.92 -10.90 -21.47
C GLU A 19 0.68 -11.66 -20.16
N SER A 20 1.73 -12.34 -19.70
CA SER A 20 1.77 -13.04 -18.42
C SER A 20 3.14 -12.78 -17.79
N ASP A 21 3.20 -12.63 -16.47
CA ASP A 21 4.45 -12.27 -15.79
C ASP A 21 5.48 -13.42 -15.86
N SER A 22 6.47 -13.25 -16.73
CA SER A 22 7.52 -14.25 -16.98
C SER A 22 8.91 -13.76 -16.55
N ALA A 23 9.00 -12.60 -15.89
CA ALA A 23 10.28 -11.92 -15.66
C ALA A 23 10.98 -12.28 -14.34
N ASN A 24 10.38 -13.15 -13.52
CA ASN A 24 10.89 -13.46 -12.18
C ASN A 24 11.62 -14.81 -12.13
N PRO A 25 12.95 -14.85 -11.85
CA PRO A 25 13.72 -16.10 -11.74
C PRO A 25 13.27 -16.96 -10.54
N VAL A 26 12.62 -16.34 -9.55
CA VAL A 26 11.89 -17.01 -8.48
C VAL A 26 10.45 -16.49 -8.53
N PRO A 27 9.46 -17.30 -8.95
CA PRO A 27 8.08 -16.85 -9.05
C PRO A 27 7.52 -16.55 -7.66
N VAL A 28 7.32 -15.27 -7.35
CA VAL A 28 6.79 -14.75 -6.08
C VAL A 28 5.47 -14.01 -6.35
N ASP A 29 4.41 -14.77 -6.67
CA ASP A 29 3.05 -14.25 -6.90
C ASP A 29 2.02 -15.34 -6.52
N ASP A 30 0.83 -14.93 -6.06
CA ASP A 30 -0.19 -15.80 -5.48
C ASP A 30 -0.80 -16.78 -6.49
N LEU A 31 -0.91 -16.43 -7.77
CA LEU A 31 -1.61 -17.23 -8.79
C LEU A 31 -0.84 -17.37 -10.10
N LEU A 32 0.42 -16.95 -10.13
CA LEU A 32 1.26 -16.93 -11.31
C LEU A 32 1.25 -18.25 -12.06
N ILE A 33 1.55 -19.35 -11.36
CA ILE A 33 1.67 -20.67 -11.98
C ILE A 33 0.34 -21.13 -12.57
N MET A 34 -0.78 -20.85 -11.89
CA MET A 34 -2.12 -21.17 -12.39
C MET A 34 -2.44 -20.36 -13.65
N LYS A 35 -2.21 -19.04 -13.62
CA LYS A 35 -2.44 -18.14 -14.77
C LYS A 35 -1.64 -18.60 -15.99
N HIS A 36 -0.37 -18.95 -15.81
CA HIS A 36 0.49 -19.48 -16.88
C HIS A 36 0.01 -20.80 -17.43
N TRP A 37 -0.34 -21.74 -16.55
CA TRP A 37 -0.80 -23.06 -16.98
C TRP A 37 -2.13 -22.93 -17.75
N LEU A 38 -3.08 -22.14 -17.26
CA LEU A 38 -4.35 -21.87 -17.95
C LEU A 38 -4.13 -21.21 -19.32
N ALA A 39 -3.28 -20.18 -19.38
CA ALA A 39 -2.93 -19.50 -20.63
C ALA A 39 -2.30 -20.47 -21.64
N ALA A 40 -1.38 -21.34 -21.21
CA ALA A 40 -0.75 -22.34 -22.07
C ALA A 40 -1.75 -23.36 -22.62
N GLN A 41 -2.68 -23.87 -21.79
CA GLN A 41 -3.73 -24.79 -22.25
C GLN A 41 -4.65 -24.12 -23.29
N LEU A 42 -5.07 -22.89 -23.04
CA LEU A 42 -5.98 -22.15 -23.93
C LEU A 42 -5.31 -21.67 -25.22
N LEU A 43 -4.00 -21.42 -25.21
CA LEU A 43 -3.22 -21.13 -26.43
C LEU A 43 -3.06 -22.38 -27.31
N TRP A 44 -2.97 -23.55 -26.68
CA TRP A 44 -2.90 -24.82 -27.39
C TRP A 44 -4.25 -25.22 -27.98
N ASP A 45 -5.32 -25.13 -27.19
CA ASP A 45 -6.69 -25.41 -27.62
C ASP A 45 -7.67 -24.37 -27.02
N PRO A 46 -8.11 -23.38 -27.82
CA PRO A 46 -9.02 -22.34 -27.36
C PRO A 46 -10.47 -22.83 -27.14
N SER A 47 -10.79 -24.07 -27.53
CA SER A 47 -12.11 -24.66 -27.30
C SER A 47 -12.31 -25.12 -25.85
N LEU A 48 -11.22 -25.31 -25.09
CA LEU A 48 -11.26 -25.75 -23.70
C LEU A 48 -12.06 -24.81 -22.79
N ASP A 49 -12.60 -25.38 -21.70
CA ASP A 49 -13.32 -24.63 -20.68
C ASP A 49 -12.36 -24.16 -19.58
N PRO A 50 -12.11 -22.84 -19.41
CA PRO A 50 -11.19 -22.33 -18.40
C PRO A 50 -11.64 -22.62 -16.97
N GLU A 51 -12.95 -22.74 -16.69
CA GLU A 51 -13.42 -23.08 -15.36
C GLU A 51 -13.11 -24.54 -15.00
N ALA A 52 -13.33 -25.45 -15.95
CA ALA A 52 -12.93 -26.85 -15.81
C ALA A 52 -11.41 -26.99 -15.66
N LEU A 53 -10.63 -26.25 -16.46
CA LEU A 53 -9.18 -26.22 -16.35
C LEU A 53 -8.74 -25.68 -14.97
N GLN A 54 -9.33 -24.61 -14.46
CA GLN A 54 -9.00 -24.09 -13.13
C GLN A 54 -9.24 -25.13 -12.04
N LYS A 55 -10.39 -25.81 -12.06
CA LYS A 55 -10.69 -26.89 -11.11
C LYS A 55 -9.70 -28.04 -11.22
N GLU A 56 -9.34 -28.44 -12.44
CA GLU A 56 -8.30 -29.46 -12.67
C GLU A 56 -6.96 -29.04 -12.08
N PHE A 57 -6.51 -27.82 -12.36
CA PHE A 57 -5.28 -27.26 -11.84
C PHE A 57 -5.29 -27.27 -10.31
N VAL A 58 -6.34 -26.71 -9.70
CA VAL A 58 -6.42 -26.58 -8.24
C VAL A 58 -6.39 -27.97 -7.58
N LYS A 59 -7.13 -28.94 -8.12
CA LYS A 59 -7.13 -30.32 -7.63
C LYS A 59 -5.74 -30.97 -7.71
N LYS A 60 -5.03 -30.82 -8.83
CA LYS A 60 -3.71 -31.44 -9.03
C LYS A 60 -2.58 -30.71 -8.31
N TYR A 61 -2.68 -29.39 -8.19
CA TYR A 61 -1.60 -28.53 -7.66
C TYR A 61 -1.70 -28.33 -6.14
N TYR A 62 -2.90 -28.29 -5.57
CA TYR A 62 -3.09 -28.13 -4.11
C TYR A 62 -3.55 -29.40 -3.40
N GLY A 63 -3.81 -30.49 -4.14
CA GLY A 63 -4.06 -31.81 -3.56
C GLY A 63 -5.22 -31.80 -2.55
N PRO A 64 -5.02 -32.32 -1.31
CA PRO A 64 -6.08 -32.35 -0.29
C PRO A 64 -6.65 -30.97 0.09
N SER A 65 -5.85 -29.90 -0.04
CA SER A 65 -6.30 -28.53 0.26
C SER A 65 -7.20 -27.93 -0.82
N ALA A 66 -7.33 -28.58 -1.98
CA ALA A 66 -8.07 -28.05 -3.14
C ALA A 66 -9.47 -27.51 -2.81
N PRO A 67 -10.32 -28.17 -2.00
CA PRO A 67 -11.64 -27.63 -1.67
C PRO A 67 -11.60 -26.27 -0.95
N LEU A 68 -10.59 -26.03 -0.11
CA LEU A 68 -10.42 -24.75 0.58
C LEU A 68 -9.87 -23.67 -0.38
N ILE A 69 -8.98 -24.05 -1.30
CA ILE A 69 -8.48 -23.15 -2.34
C ILE A 69 -9.59 -22.76 -3.32
N GLU A 70 -10.49 -23.67 -3.71
CA GLU A 70 -11.64 -23.35 -4.55
C GLU A 70 -12.57 -22.33 -3.88
N ARG A 71 -12.83 -22.48 -2.57
CA ARG A 71 -13.60 -21.49 -1.79
C ARG A 71 -12.91 -20.13 -1.75
N TYR A 72 -11.59 -20.10 -1.61
CA TYR A 72 -10.80 -18.86 -1.65
C TYR A 72 -10.88 -18.17 -3.01
N LEU A 73 -10.76 -18.91 -4.11
CA LEU A 73 -10.89 -18.36 -5.46
C LEU A 73 -12.30 -17.84 -5.75
N ALA A 74 -13.33 -18.54 -5.27
CA ALA A 74 -14.71 -18.09 -5.37
C ALA A 74 -14.94 -16.78 -4.59
N LEU A 75 -14.40 -16.68 -3.37
CA LEU A 75 -14.45 -15.45 -2.56
C LEU A 75 -13.81 -14.27 -3.30
N ARG A 76 -12.61 -14.44 -3.87
CA ARG A 76 -11.95 -13.37 -4.65
C ARG A 76 -12.76 -12.95 -5.85
N THR A 77 -13.34 -13.91 -6.57
CA THR A 77 -14.17 -13.65 -7.74
C THR A 77 -15.42 -12.84 -7.35
N ALA A 78 -16.07 -13.21 -6.24
CA ALA A 78 -17.21 -12.49 -5.72
C ALA A 78 -16.84 -11.06 -5.28
N ALA A 79 -15.76 -10.90 -4.50
CA ALA A 79 -15.29 -9.59 -4.05
C ALA A 79 -14.98 -8.66 -5.24
N ALA A 80 -14.29 -9.19 -6.27
CA ALA A 80 -14.00 -8.47 -7.50
C ALA A 80 -15.28 -8.08 -8.28
N ALA A 81 -16.26 -8.98 -8.38
CA ALA A 81 -17.52 -8.72 -9.07
C ALA A 81 -18.42 -7.69 -8.35
N HIS A 82 -18.34 -7.62 -7.02
CA HIS A 82 -19.07 -6.64 -6.22
C HIS A 82 -18.39 -5.27 -6.18
N SER A 83 -17.08 -5.21 -6.44
CA SER A 83 -16.33 -3.97 -6.48
C SER A 83 -16.78 -3.10 -7.65
N THR A 84 -17.15 -1.85 -7.35
CA THR A 84 -17.38 -0.81 -8.38
C THR A 84 -16.10 -0.07 -8.75
N VAL A 85 -14.95 -0.44 -8.16
CA VAL A 85 -13.69 0.26 -8.36
C VAL A 85 -12.98 -0.27 -9.59
N TYR A 86 -12.64 0.64 -10.51
CA TYR A 86 -11.80 0.32 -11.65
C TYR A 86 -10.41 -0.11 -11.18
N THR A 87 -10.02 -1.35 -11.52
CA THR A 87 -8.69 -1.88 -11.18
C THR A 87 -7.79 -1.77 -12.41
N SER A 88 -6.78 -0.90 -12.35
CA SER A 88 -5.77 -0.77 -13.41
C SER A 88 -4.64 -1.79 -13.24
N THR A 89 -3.82 -1.99 -14.28
CA THR A 89 -2.62 -2.86 -14.21
C THR A 89 -1.55 -2.35 -13.23
N PHE A 90 -1.67 -1.11 -12.76
CA PHE A 90 -0.79 -0.51 -11.75
C PHE A 90 -1.53 -0.25 -10.42
N GLU A 91 -2.62 -0.97 -10.15
CA GLU A 91 -3.37 -0.86 -8.90
C GLU A 91 -2.68 -1.64 -7.77
N TYR A 92 -2.31 -0.94 -6.69
CA TYR A 92 -1.55 -1.52 -5.56
C TYR A 92 -2.30 -1.44 -4.22
N THR A 93 -3.54 -0.94 -4.19
CA THR A 93 -4.34 -0.84 -2.95
C THR A 93 -5.28 -2.02 -2.74
N ALA A 94 -5.35 -2.96 -3.69
CA ALA A 94 -6.36 -4.02 -3.75
C ALA A 94 -7.78 -3.46 -3.57
N ALA A 95 -8.10 -2.45 -4.40
CA ALA A 95 -9.39 -1.75 -4.53
C ALA A 95 -10.66 -2.58 -4.23
N TRP A 96 -10.62 -3.80 -4.71
CA TRP A 96 -11.72 -4.72 -4.81
C TRP A 96 -11.92 -5.61 -3.58
N LEU A 97 -11.00 -5.58 -2.62
CA LEU A 97 -11.02 -6.45 -1.44
C LEU A 97 -11.44 -5.64 -0.20
N ASP A 98 -12.60 -5.96 0.37
CA ASP A 98 -13.05 -5.43 1.66
C ASP A 98 -12.44 -6.19 2.85
N SER A 99 -12.62 -5.67 4.06
CA SER A 99 -12.08 -6.25 5.29
C SER A 99 -12.59 -7.66 5.57
N ASP A 100 -13.88 -7.91 5.31
CA ASP A 100 -14.52 -9.20 5.60
C ASP A 100 -13.99 -10.28 4.67
N SER A 101 -13.83 -9.95 3.39
CA SER A 101 -13.22 -10.82 2.38
C SER A 101 -11.73 -11.05 2.65
N LEU A 102 -11.00 -10.03 3.12
CA LEU A 102 -9.61 -10.17 3.56
C LEU A 102 -9.49 -11.18 4.71
N PHE A 103 -10.27 -11.02 5.77
CA PHE A 103 -10.21 -11.90 6.94
C PHE A 103 -10.69 -13.32 6.62
N THR A 104 -11.77 -13.45 5.84
CA THR A 104 -12.29 -14.74 5.39
C THR A 104 -11.28 -15.46 4.49
N GLY A 105 -10.63 -14.74 3.57
CA GLY A 105 -9.59 -15.29 2.70
C GLY A 105 -8.39 -15.81 3.49
N LEU A 106 -7.89 -15.02 4.46
CA LEU A 106 -6.82 -15.46 5.36
C LEU A 106 -7.21 -16.70 6.17
N ALA A 107 -8.43 -16.74 6.70
CA ALA A 107 -8.92 -17.91 7.43
C ALA A 107 -8.97 -19.17 6.55
N LEU A 108 -9.51 -19.06 5.33
CA LEU A 108 -9.57 -20.18 4.38
C LEU A 108 -8.18 -20.72 4.04
N LEU A 109 -7.21 -19.83 3.79
CA LEU A 109 -5.85 -20.25 3.45
C LEU A 109 -5.07 -20.80 4.65
N ASN A 110 -5.30 -20.27 5.85
CA ASN A 110 -4.74 -20.86 7.08
C ASN A 110 -5.26 -22.29 7.29
N SER A 111 -6.57 -22.50 7.17
CA SER A 111 -7.14 -23.85 7.26
C SER A 111 -6.64 -24.76 6.13
N ALA A 112 -6.40 -24.21 4.94
CA ALA A 112 -5.86 -24.97 3.81
C ALA A 112 -4.45 -25.48 4.10
N GLU A 113 -3.61 -24.62 4.68
CA GLU A 113 -2.24 -24.96 5.10
C GLU A 113 -2.24 -25.98 6.25
N GLU A 114 -3.09 -25.80 7.26
CA GLU A 114 -3.23 -26.71 8.41
C GLU A 114 -3.78 -28.10 8.04
N SER A 115 -4.44 -28.23 6.87
CA SER A 115 -5.05 -29.49 6.43
C SER A 115 -4.09 -30.46 5.74
N VAL A 116 -2.81 -30.09 5.57
CA VAL A 116 -1.83 -30.86 4.82
C VAL A 116 -0.46 -30.87 5.50
N ASP A 117 0.24 -32.01 5.43
CA ASP A 117 1.60 -32.16 5.93
C ASP A 117 2.67 -32.05 4.82
N ASP A 118 2.25 -32.08 3.55
CA ASP A 118 3.18 -32.04 2.41
C ASP A 118 3.84 -30.64 2.30
N PRO A 119 5.18 -30.53 2.51
CA PRO A 119 5.88 -29.25 2.51
C PRO A 119 5.81 -28.52 1.16
N VAL A 120 5.63 -29.24 0.06
CA VAL A 120 5.46 -28.64 -1.27
C VAL A 120 4.11 -27.95 -1.37
N ILE A 121 3.04 -28.59 -0.88
CA ILE A 121 1.70 -27.99 -0.86
C ILE A 121 1.64 -26.80 0.11
N ILE A 122 2.22 -26.96 1.31
CA ILE A 122 2.33 -25.88 2.30
C ILE A 122 3.01 -24.66 1.67
N ARG A 123 4.13 -24.85 0.97
CA ARG A 123 4.84 -23.74 0.29
C ARG A 123 4.00 -23.05 -0.78
N ARG A 124 3.17 -23.80 -1.52
CA ARG A 124 2.24 -23.25 -2.53
C ARG A 124 1.15 -22.40 -1.88
N ILE A 125 0.63 -22.84 -0.73
CA ILE A 125 -0.39 -22.11 0.04
C ILE A 125 0.21 -20.88 0.71
N GLU A 126 1.45 -20.98 1.21
CA GLU A 126 2.18 -19.82 1.76
C GLU A 126 2.27 -18.69 0.72
N LEU A 127 2.58 -19.00 -0.55
CA LEU A 127 2.62 -18.01 -1.63
C LEU A 127 1.25 -17.36 -1.86
N LEU A 128 0.17 -18.14 -1.86
CA LEU A 128 -1.20 -17.62 -1.99
C LEU A 128 -1.57 -16.62 -0.89
N LYS A 129 -1.04 -16.83 0.33
CA LYS A 129 -1.34 -16.00 1.50
C LYS A 129 -0.64 -14.64 1.48
N LYS A 130 0.53 -14.52 0.83
CA LYS A 130 1.39 -13.33 0.97
C LYS A 130 0.69 -12.01 0.64
N PRO A 131 -0.08 -11.87 -0.45
CA PRO A 131 -0.75 -10.59 -0.72
C PRO A 131 -1.74 -10.19 0.39
N LEU A 132 -2.47 -11.15 0.96
CA LEU A 132 -3.42 -10.87 2.05
C LEU A 132 -2.70 -10.56 3.37
N GLU A 133 -1.61 -11.27 3.67
CA GLU A 133 -0.77 -10.96 4.84
C GLU A 133 -0.21 -9.54 4.74
N TYR A 134 0.32 -9.17 3.57
CA TYR A 134 0.81 -7.81 3.31
C TYR A 134 -0.31 -6.77 3.50
N MET A 135 -1.49 -7.00 2.91
CA MET A 135 -2.64 -6.10 3.05
C MET A 135 -3.10 -5.94 4.50
N LEU A 136 -3.12 -7.03 5.27
CA LEU A 136 -3.45 -6.99 6.69
C LEU A 136 -2.41 -6.18 7.48
N ILE A 137 -1.12 -6.42 7.27
CA ILE A 137 -0.05 -5.73 8.00
C ILE A 137 -0.02 -4.25 7.64
N ALA A 138 -0.05 -3.92 6.35
CA ALA A 138 0.06 -2.55 5.85
C ALA A 138 -1.12 -1.66 6.26
N ASN A 139 -2.29 -2.25 6.54
CA ASN A 139 -3.51 -1.52 6.92
C ASN A 139 -3.98 -1.86 8.34
N PHE A 140 -3.14 -2.49 9.15
CA PHE A 140 -3.55 -3.02 10.46
C PHE A 140 -4.15 -1.94 11.37
N ASP A 141 -3.62 -0.71 11.33
CA ASP A 141 -4.15 0.40 12.13
C ASP A 141 -5.59 0.79 11.81
N GLN A 142 -6.01 0.61 10.55
CA GLN A 142 -7.37 0.89 10.10
C GLN A 142 -8.30 -0.31 10.34
N LEU A 143 -7.73 -1.53 10.33
CA LEU A 143 -8.47 -2.78 10.46
C LEU A 143 -8.66 -3.21 11.92
N ARG A 144 -7.76 -2.81 12.83
CA ARG A 144 -7.83 -3.19 14.24
C ARG A 144 -9.14 -2.70 14.88
N GLY A 145 -9.85 -3.61 15.55
CA GLY A 145 -11.15 -3.34 16.15
C GLY A 145 -12.35 -3.69 15.26
N LEU A 146 -12.14 -3.96 13.96
CA LEU A 146 -13.16 -4.59 13.14
C LEU A 146 -13.35 -6.06 13.55
N SER A 147 -14.58 -6.56 13.41
CA SER A 147 -14.90 -7.97 13.67
C SER A 147 -14.07 -8.87 12.74
N GLY A 148 -13.44 -9.91 13.30
CA GLY A 148 -12.61 -10.85 12.55
C GLY A 148 -11.16 -10.40 12.31
N CYS A 149 -10.79 -9.15 12.61
CA CYS A 149 -9.39 -8.73 12.55
C CYS A 149 -8.56 -9.50 13.58
N PRO A 150 -7.43 -10.14 13.20
CA PRO A 150 -6.58 -10.84 14.16
C PRO A 150 -5.95 -9.88 15.18
N GLU A 151 -5.64 -10.40 16.37
CA GLU A 151 -4.89 -9.64 17.37
C GLU A 151 -3.50 -9.27 16.88
N TYR A 152 -2.99 -8.12 17.33
CA TYR A 152 -1.68 -7.62 16.94
C TYR A 152 -0.56 -8.65 17.12
N ALA A 153 -0.56 -9.43 18.20
CA ALA A 153 0.45 -10.47 18.42
C ALA A 153 0.50 -11.52 17.29
N LYS A 154 -0.65 -11.88 16.71
CA LYS A 154 -0.73 -12.80 15.57
C LYS A 154 -0.24 -12.13 14.29
N VAL A 155 -0.66 -10.88 14.04
CA VAL A 155 -0.24 -10.13 12.85
C VAL A 155 1.26 -9.82 12.88
N ARG A 156 1.82 -9.53 14.05
CA ARG A 156 3.26 -9.36 14.27
C ARG A 156 4.04 -10.61 13.86
N LYS A 157 3.58 -11.79 14.26
CA LYS A 157 4.18 -13.06 13.83
C LYS A 157 4.10 -13.24 12.31
N SER A 158 2.96 -12.89 11.69
CA SER A 158 2.84 -12.89 10.23
C SER A 158 3.83 -11.94 9.56
N ALA A 159 4.08 -10.76 10.14
CA ALA A 159 5.07 -9.81 9.64
C ALA A 159 6.51 -10.34 9.76
N GLU A 160 6.87 -10.99 10.88
CA GLU A 160 8.15 -11.68 11.06
C GLU A 160 8.34 -12.77 9.99
N CYS A 161 7.31 -13.60 9.78
CA CYS A 161 7.32 -14.61 8.71
C CYS A 161 7.39 -13.99 7.31
N TYR A 162 6.80 -12.81 7.10
CA TYR A 162 6.86 -12.08 5.84
C TYR A 162 8.27 -11.56 5.55
N LEU A 163 8.97 -10.98 6.54
CA LEU A 163 10.38 -10.59 6.38
C LEU A 163 11.26 -11.79 6.05
N ALA A 164 11.13 -12.89 6.80
CA ALA A 164 11.86 -14.12 6.52
C ALA A 164 11.55 -14.68 5.12
N PHE A 165 10.32 -14.49 4.63
CA PHE A 165 9.94 -14.83 3.26
C PHE A 165 10.66 -13.95 2.22
N LEU A 166 10.71 -12.62 2.43
CA LEU A 166 11.43 -11.70 1.54
C LEU A 166 12.92 -12.05 1.45
N ASP A 167 13.54 -12.42 2.57
CA ASP A 167 14.94 -12.84 2.61
C ASP A 167 15.17 -14.16 1.87
N ARG A 168 14.34 -15.17 2.17
CA ARG A 168 14.42 -16.49 1.52
C ARG A 168 14.25 -16.40 0.01
N CYS A 169 13.36 -15.52 -0.46
CA CYS A 169 13.10 -15.32 -1.88
C CYS A 169 14.03 -14.28 -2.53
N GLN A 170 14.93 -13.66 -1.77
CA GLN A 170 15.85 -12.61 -2.24
C GLN A 170 15.12 -11.46 -2.96
N VAL A 171 13.96 -11.04 -2.43
CA VAL A 171 13.17 -9.96 -3.01
C VAL A 171 13.91 -8.64 -2.80
N GLY A 172 14.36 -8.03 -3.90
CA GLY A 172 15.04 -6.73 -3.90
C GLY A 172 14.16 -5.56 -4.37
N PHE A 173 13.11 -5.85 -5.13
CA PHE A 173 12.28 -4.84 -5.78
C PHE A 173 10.79 -5.13 -5.65
N GLU A 174 10.00 -4.06 -5.62
CA GLU A 174 8.56 -4.04 -5.81
C GLU A 174 8.28 -3.46 -7.20
N GLY A 175 7.72 -4.28 -8.10
CA GLY A 175 7.63 -3.94 -9.52
C GLY A 175 9.02 -3.81 -10.18
N SER A 176 9.11 -3.06 -11.28
CA SER A 176 10.32 -3.00 -12.12
C SER A 176 11.40 -2.02 -11.64
N THR A 177 11.09 -1.11 -10.70
CA THR A 177 11.98 0.03 -10.40
C THR A 177 12.08 0.42 -8.94
N ARG A 178 11.18 -0.02 -8.05
CA ARG A 178 11.18 0.43 -6.65
C ARG A 178 11.91 -0.59 -5.79
N THR A 179 12.90 -0.15 -5.02
CA THR A 179 13.55 -1.05 -4.06
C THR A 179 12.55 -1.44 -2.97
N ILE A 180 12.72 -2.62 -2.39
CA ILE A 180 11.84 -3.13 -1.33
C ILE A 180 12.08 -2.43 0.03
N ASP A 181 13.06 -1.53 0.14
CA ASP A 181 13.53 -0.94 1.40
C ASP A 181 12.42 -0.26 2.20
N ASN A 182 11.54 0.49 1.51
CA ASN A 182 10.39 1.14 2.16
C ASN A 182 9.43 0.11 2.78
N THR A 183 9.16 -0.98 2.06
CA THR A 183 8.29 -2.06 2.51
C THR A 183 8.95 -2.85 3.66
N ARG A 184 10.24 -3.16 3.56
CA ARG A 184 11.02 -3.77 4.66
C ARG A 184 11.00 -2.92 5.91
N GLY A 185 11.32 -1.63 5.80
CA GLY A 185 11.30 -0.71 6.94
C GLY A 185 9.92 -0.58 7.59
N LYS A 186 8.83 -0.62 6.80
CA LYS A 186 7.46 -0.66 7.35
C LYS A 186 7.22 -1.93 8.17
N LEU A 187 7.59 -3.10 7.65
CA LEU A 187 7.45 -4.37 8.35
C LEU A 187 8.30 -4.43 9.63
N GLU A 188 9.56 -4.00 9.57
CA GLU A 188 10.47 -3.95 10.72
C GLU A 188 9.93 -3.06 11.83
N ARG A 189 9.43 -1.86 11.48
CA ARG A 189 8.77 -0.97 12.45
C ARG A 189 7.51 -1.61 13.03
N PHE A 190 6.66 -2.18 12.19
CA PHE A 190 5.45 -2.87 12.65
C PHE A 190 5.77 -4.01 13.62
N ILE A 191 6.89 -4.71 13.46
CA ILE A 191 7.32 -5.79 14.37
C ILE A 191 7.88 -5.23 15.67
N ALA A 192 8.74 -4.21 15.58
CA ALA A 192 9.44 -3.68 16.73
C ALA A 192 8.53 -2.81 17.62
N PHE A 193 7.52 -2.18 17.05
CA PHE A 193 6.71 -1.17 17.74
C PHE A 193 5.22 -1.44 17.56
N PRO A 194 4.53 -1.85 18.64
CA PRO A 194 3.08 -1.99 18.64
C PRO A 194 2.40 -0.69 18.19
N PRO A 195 1.37 -0.76 17.34
CA PRO A 195 0.70 0.44 16.88
C PRO A 195 0.07 1.19 18.05
N VAL A 196 0.55 2.40 18.28
CA VAL A 196 0.07 3.27 19.35
C VAL A 196 -1.17 4.01 18.85
N ARG A 197 -2.13 4.29 19.74
CA ARG A 197 -3.21 5.21 19.39
C ARG A 197 -2.65 6.62 19.40
N SER A 198 -2.67 7.29 18.25
CA SER A 198 -2.21 8.67 18.14
C SER A 198 -2.94 9.56 19.13
N GLN A 199 -2.18 10.35 19.88
CA GLN A 199 -2.74 11.34 20.78
C GLN A 199 -3.32 12.46 19.93
N GLU A 200 -4.61 12.79 20.10
CA GLU A 200 -5.24 13.87 19.35
C GLU A 200 -4.63 15.22 19.76
N PRO A 201 -3.93 15.93 18.85
CA PRO A 201 -3.30 17.19 19.18
C PRO A 201 -4.35 18.28 19.45
N VAL A 202 -4.05 19.20 20.38
CA VAL A 202 -4.99 20.28 20.79
C VAL A 202 -5.49 21.10 19.60
N PHE A 203 -4.64 21.33 18.60
CA PHE A 203 -4.99 22.04 17.37
C PHE A 203 -6.17 21.39 16.64
N LEU A 204 -6.31 20.06 16.64
CA LEU A 204 -7.39 19.37 15.93
C LEU A 204 -8.76 19.52 16.60
N ARG A 205 -8.79 19.89 17.88
CA ARG A 205 -10.05 20.07 18.62
C ARG A 205 -10.95 21.13 17.99
N GLN A 206 -10.37 22.12 17.30
CA GLN A 206 -11.14 23.16 16.60
C GLN A 206 -11.98 22.62 15.42
N PHE A 207 -11.65 21.43 14.93
CA PHE A 207 -12.35 20.76 13.83
C PHE A 207 -13.23 19.61 14.33
N GLN A 208 -13.49 19.53 15.64
CA GLN A 208 -14.39 18.51 16.20
C GLN A 208 -15.75 18.51 15.49
N GLY A 209 -16.22 17.30 15.14
CA GLY A 209 -17.45 17.10 14.37
C GLY A 209 -17.29 17.23 12.85
N ARG A 210 -16.14 17.68 12.33
CA ARG A 210 -15.83 17.61 10.90
C ARG A 210 -15.14 16.29 10.56
N ARG A 211 -15.37 15.79 9.34
CA ARG A 211 -14.62 14.64 8.83
C ARG A 211 -13.18 15.07 8.58
N MET A 212 -12.25 14.38 9.25
CA MET A 212 -10.82 14.58 9.12
C MET A 212 -10.15 13.30 8.63
N ILE A 213 -9.14 13.47 7.78
CA ILE A 213 -8.21 12.41 7.42
C ILE A 213 -6.85 12.83 7.94
N ILE A 214 -6.21 11.96 8.71
CA ILE A 214 -4.85 12.17 9.24
C ILE A 214 -3.94 11.16 8.54
N ALA A 215 -2.92 11.68 7.85
CA ALA A 215 -1.89 10.89 7.20
C ALA A 215 -0.60 11.02 8.02
N GLU A 216 -0.31 9.99 8.81
CA GLU A 216 0.93 9.84 9.57
C GLU A 216 2.02 9.13 8.73
N GLU A 217 3.20 8.90 9.30
CA GLU A 217 4.41 8.46 8.61
C GLU A 217 4.23 7.21 7.72
N ASN A 218 3.42 6.24 8.16
CA ASN A 218 3.20 5.00 7.40
C ASN A 218 2.33 5.20 6.15
N ALA A 219 1.56 6.29 6.08
CA ALA A 219 0.77 6.65 4.91
C ALA A 219 1.64 7.12 3.74
N PHE A 220 2.88 7.53 4.01
CA PHE A 220 3.76 8.10 3.00
C PHE A 220 4.68 7.06 2.35
N VAL A 221 5.16 7.44 1.16
CA VAL A 221 6.27 6.84 0.43
C VAL A 221 7.41 7.85 0.44
N ILE A 222 8.60 7.45 0.87
CA ILE A 222 9.78 8.31 0.80
C ILE A 222 10.43 8.10 -0.56
N TRP A 223 10.42 9.15 -1.38
CA TRP A 223 11.05 9.13 -2.70
C TRP A 223 12.57 9.00 -2.54
N ASN A 224 13.19 8.10 -3.31
CA ASN A 224 14.63 7.82 -3.24
C ASN A 224 15.14 7.41 -1.84
N GLY A 225 14.23 6.92 -0.98
CA GLY A 225 14.55 6.37 0.33
C GLY A 225 15.28 7.33 1.26
N THR A 226 16.24 6.79 2.02
CA THR A 226 16.96 7.50 3.08
C THR A 226 17.77 8.70 2.59
N ALA A 227 17.97 8.87 1.28
CA ALA A 227 18.64 10.06 0.74
C ALA A 227 17.84 11.34 0.98
N TYR A 228 16.51 11.28 0.96
CA TYR A 228 15.64 12.46 1.01
C TYR A 228 14.81 12.56 2.29
N GLY A 229 14.47 11.43 2.90
CA GLY A 229 13.80 11.43 4.19
C GLY A 229 13.98 10.12 4.94
N GLU A 230 13.66 10.12 6.23
CA GLU A 230 13.78 8.93 7.07
C GLU A 230 12.68 8.92 8.12
N ILE A 231 12.02 7.77 8.34
CA ILE A 231 11.08 7.60 9.44
C ILE A 231 11.87 7.24 10.68
N ILE A 232 11.79 8.07 11.72
CA ILE A 232 12.54 7.92 12.96
C ILE A 232 11.62 7.99 14.19
N PRO A 233 12.01 7.38 15.32
CA PRO A 233 11.33 7.59 16.59
C PRO A 233 11.41 9.06 17.02
N ASP A 234 10.31 9.59 17.54
CA ASP A 234 10.24 10.95 18.06
C ASP A 234 9.18 11.04 19.17
N PRO A 235 9.57 11.22 20.45
CA PRO A 235 8.62 11.27 21.55
C PRO A 235 7.67 12.47 21.51
N LEU A 236 7.97 13.51 20.71
CA LEU A 236 7.07 14.66 20.54
C LEU A 236 6.03 14.44 19.43
N ALA A 237 6.18 13.39 18.62
CA ALA A 237 5.24 13.06 17.56
C ALA A 237 3.97 12.39 18.11
N ALA A 238 2.82 12.62 17.46
CA ALA A 238 1.51 12.17 17.92
C ALA A 238 1.40 10.65 18.21
N ASN A 239 2.11 9.84 17.43
CA ASN A 239 2.15 8.37 17.56
C ASN A 239 3.56 7.86 17.92
N GLY A 240 4.49 8.76 18.28
CA GLY A 240 5.89 8.43 18.57
C GLY A 240 6.82 8.33 17.35
N TRP A 241 6.33 8.66 16.14
CA TRP A 241 7.08 8.58 14.90
C TRP A 241 6.97 9.85 14.05
N THR A 242 8.06 10.22 13.40
CA THR A 242 8.11 11.36 12.48
C THR A 242 8.89 11.01 11.23
N ILE A 243 8.64 11.75 10.15
CA ILE A 243 9.53 11.78 8.99
C ILE A 243 10.52 12.91 9.19
N LYS A 244 11.81 12.58 9.26
CA LYS A 244 12.93 13.51 9.16
C LYS A 244 13.18 13.83 7.69
N LEU A 245 12.93 15.07 7.29
CA LEU A 245 13.21 15.61 5.96
C LEU A 245 14.66 16.10 5.90
N LYS A 246 15.38 15.73 4.84
CA LYS A 246 16.78 16.13 4.61
C LYS A 246 16.92 17.39 3.72
N ASN A 247 15.84 18.16 3.60
CA ASN A 247 15.79 19.44 2.86
C ASN A 247 16.33 19.34 1.43
N ALA A 248 16.01 18.25 0.72
CA ALA A 248 16.47 18.03 -0.66
C ALA A 248 15.77 18.95 -1.69
N ALA A 249 14.81 19.78 -1.25
CA ALA A 249 14.03 20.70 -2.07
C ALA A 249 13.38 20.02 -3.31
N THR A 250 12.84 18.83 -3.11
CA THR A 250 12.27 17.94 -4.12
C THR A 250 10.88 17.44 -3.69
N TRP A 251 10.41 16.30 -4.19
CA TRP A 251 9.19 15.61 -3.75
C TRP A 251 9.51 14.50 -2.74
N SER A 252 10.26 14.85 -1.68
CA SER A 252 10.85 13.89 -0.74
C SER A 252 9.83 12.90 -0.15
N VAL A 253 8.66 13.40 0.25
CA VAL A 253 7.60 12.58 0.84
C VAL A 253 6.37 12.61 -0.06
N GLN A 254 5.87 11.45 -0.46
CA GLN A 254 4.71 11.30 -1.34
C GLN A 254 3.56 10.63 -0.59
N LEU A 255 2.35 11.16 -0.75
CA LEU A 255 1.11 10.60 -0.23
C LEU A 255 0.20 10.24 -1.42
N PRO A 256 0.05 8.94 -1.73
CA PRO A 256 -0.95 8.47 -2.69
C PRO A 256 -2.36 8.91 -2.27
N ILE A 257 -3.20 9.25 -3.23
CA ILE A 257 -4.62 9.51 -2.95
C ILE A 257 -5.31 8.19 -2.60
N ARG A 258 -5.80 8.11 -1.36
CA ARG A 258 -6.42 6.91 -0.79
C ARG A 258 -7.94 6.96 -0.93
N ARG A 259 -8.61 5.82 -0.70
CA ARG A 259 -10.07 5.68 -0.84
C ARG A 259 -10.88 6.42 0.23
N ASP A 260 -10.27 6.76 1.36
CA ASP A 260 -10.91 7.52 2.41
C ASP A 260 -11.12 8.99 2.03
N PHE A 261 -10.49 9.48 0.95
CA PHE A 261 -10.73 10.80 0.37
C PHE A 261 -11.99 10.84 -0.50
N ASN A 262 -12.81 11.86 -0.29
CA ASN A 262 -13.95 12.22 -1.12
C ASN A 262 -13.53 13.25 -2.18
N LEU A 263 -13.31 12.78 -3.41
CA LEU A 263 -12.78 13.61 -4.51
C LEU A 263 -13.76 14.66 -5.04
N ASN A 264 -15.02 14.60 -4.63
CA ASN A 264 -16.02 15.64 -4.93
C ASN A 264 -15.96 16.83 -3.96
N LYS A 265 -15.08 16.75 -2.94
CA LYS A 265 -14.94 17.74 -1.89
C LYS A 265 -13.59 18.46 -1.96
N GLU A 266 -13.55 19.58 -1.28
CA GLU A 266 -12.32 20.31 -1.02
C GLU A 266 -11.86 20.03 0.41
N TYR A 267 -10.54 20.11 0.62
CA TYR A 267 -9.92 19.88 1.92
C TYR A 267 -9.12 21.09 2.33
N ASP A 268 -9.33 21.57 3.56
CA ASP A 268 -8.35 22.41 4.24
C ASP A 268 -7.19 21.51 4.68
N ILE A 269 -5.98 21.78 4.18
CA ILE A 269 -4.82 20.94 4.42
C ILE A 269 -3.89 21.63 5.41
N TYR A 270 -3.39 20.88 6.39
CA TYR A 270 -2.41 21.33 7.36
C TYR A 270 -1.25 20.33 7.48
N ALA A 271 -0.05 20.83 7.78
CA ALA A 271 1.10 19.99 8.14
C ALA A 271 1.56 20.28 9.56
N ALA A 272 1.71 19.23 10.37
CA ALA A 272 2.37 19.32 11.67
C ALA A 272 3.89 19.22 11.46
N CYS A 273 4.56 20.36 11.52
CA CYS A 273 6.00 20.47 11.26
C CYS A 273 6.77 20.96 12.48
N ARG A 274 8.03 20.56 12.55
CA ARG A 274 8.99 21.01 13.56
C ARG A 274 10.37 21.18 12.92
N LEU A 275 11.16 22.09 13.45
CA LEU A 275 12.57 22.26 13.07
C LEU A 275 13.49 21.59 14.10
N ASP A 276 14.63 21.10 13.62
CA ASP A 276 15.72 20.73 14.51
C ASP A 276 16.21 21.98 15.28
N PRO A 277 16.60 21.89 16.56
CA PRO A 277 17.14 23.04 17.30
C PRO A 277 18.30 23.75 16.60
N ALA A 278 19.19 23.02 15.92
CA ALA A 278 20.28 23.61 15.14
C ALA A 278 19.79 24.36 13.88
N SER A 279 18.51 24.22 13.55
CA SER A 279 17.84 24.82 12.40
C SER A 279 16.95 26.00 12.77
N LEU A 280 16.89 26.40 14.06
CA LEU A 280 16.07 27.50 14.54
C LEU A 280 16.83 28.85 14.61
N PRO A 281 16.18 29.97 14.27
CA PRO A 281 14.94 30.06 13.49
C PRO A 281 15.23 29.77 12.01
N ALA A 282 14.39 28.98 11.34
CA ALA A 282 14.56 28.76 9.91
C ALA A 282 13.93 29.91 9.10
N GLY A 283 14.64 30.34 8.07
CA GLY A 283 14.02 31.01 6.93
C GLY A 283 13.73 29.99 5.82
N GLY A 284 12.75 30.27 4.97
CA GLY A 284 12.39 29.40 3.85
C GLY A 284 10.93 28.98 3.91
N ARG A 285 10.58 27.93 3.15
CA ARG A 285 9.19 27.52 2.97
C ARG A 285 9.06 26.00 2.95
N TYR A 286 7.95 25.52 3.45
CA TYR A 286 7.47 24.16 3.15
C TYR A 286 6.64 24.21 1.88
N PHE A 287 6.70 23.13 1.11
CA PHE A 287 5.99 23.01 -0.15
C PHE A 287 5.05 21.81 -0.11
N LEU A 288 3.78 22.07 -0.41
CA LEU A 288 2.82 21.04 -0.78
C LEU A 288 2.61 21.10 -2.29
N GLY A 289 2.91 19.99 -2.95
CA GLY A 289 2.62 19.77 -4.34
C GLY A 289 1.57 18.69 -4.55
N GLY A 290 0.90 18.72 -5.70
CA GLY A 290 0.00 17.68 -6.16
C GLY A 290 0.28 17.40 -7.62
N TYR A 291 0.47 16.13 -7.98
CA TYR A 291 0.79 15.70 -9.33
C TYR A 291 -0.24 14.69 -9.83
N ASP A 292 -0.72 14.84 -11.06
CA ASP A 292 -1.65 13.93 -11.73
C ASP A 292 -0.86 13.04 -12.70
N SER A 293 -0.65 11.78 -12.32
CA SER A 293 0.18 10.85 -13.10
C SER A 293 -0.44 10.44 -14.42
N ALA A 294 -1.76 10.58 -14.57
CA ALA A 294 -2.43 10.25 -15.84
C ALA A 294 -2.34 11.40 -16.85
N ARG A 295 -2.32 12.64 -16.37
CA ARG A 295 -2.17 13.84 -17.20
C ARG A 295 -0.73 14.34 -17.32
N LEU A 296 0.16 13.80 -16.51
CA LEU A 296 1.57 14.19 -16.41
C LEU A 296 1.73 15.70 -16.06
N GLU A 297 0.92 16.20 -15.13
CA GLU A 297 0.92 17.62 -14.75
C GLU A 297 0.80 17.84 -13.24
N SER A 298 1.40 18.94 -12.76
CA SER A 298 1.19 19.42 -11.39
C SER A 298 -0.12 20.22 -11.30
N TYR A 299 -0.92 19.97 -10.26
CA TYR A 299 -2.21 20.61 -10.04
C TYR A 299 -2.35 21.31 -8.68
N ILE A 300 -1.43 21.07 -7.75
CA ILE A 300 -1.28 21.85 -6.51
C ILE A 300 0.17 22.32 -6.44
N GLY A 301 0.36 23.59 -6.06
CA GLY A 301 1.66 24.15 -5.73
C GLY A 301 1.49 25.25 -4.69
N PHE A 302 1.62 24.88 -3.42
CA PHE A 302 1.40 25.78 -2.29
C PHE A 302 2.63 25.84 -1.39
N TYR A 303 2.99 27.04 -0.97
CA TYR A 303 4.12 27.25 -0.06
C TYR A 303 3.64 27.83 1.27
N ALA A 304 4.01 27.17 2.37
CA ALA A 304 3.82 27.70 3.71
C ALA A 304 5.14 28.25 4.26
N ASP A 305 5.07 29.41 4.90
CA ASP A 305 6.25 30.04 5.50
C ASP A 305 6.66 29.29 6.79
N ALA A 306 7.96 29.07 6.97
CA ALA A 306 8.49 28.38 8.14
C ALA A 306 8.66 29.29 9.37
N SER A 307 8.43 30.60 9.25
CA SER A 307 8.62 31.58 10.33
C SER A 307 7.79 31.34 11.58
N THR A 308 6.69 30.60 11.48
CA THR A 308 5.87 30.22 12.65
C THR A 308 6.47 29.04 13.43
N LEU A 309 7.49 28.37 12.90
CA LEU A 309 8.22 27.29 13.58
C LEU A 309 9.34 27.93 14.42
N THR A 310 8.99 28.45 15.59
CA THR A 310 9.90 29.24 16.43
C THR A 310 10.52 28.46 17.59
N ASP A 311 10.07 27.23 17.81
CA ASP A 311 10.47 26.39 18.92
C ASP A 311 10.64 24.93 18.49
N MET A 312 10.99 24.08 19.46
CA MET A 312 11.18 22.64 19.25
C MET A 312 9.86 21.85 19.36
N GLU A 313 8.72 22.51 19.18
CA GLU A 313 7.39 21.88 19.23
C GLU A 313 6.81 21.70 17.82
N TYR A 314 5.89 20.75 17.68
CA TYR A 314 5.13 20.63 16.45
C TYR A 314 4.12 21.77 16.33
N ARG A 315 4.21 22.51 15.23
CA ARG A 315 3.28 23.58 14.88
C ARG A 315 2.59 23.26 13.56
N TYR A 316 1.36 23.72 13.42
CA TYR A 316 0.54 23.47 12.24
C TYR A 316 0.71 24.59 11.22
N LEU A 317 1.24 24.23 10.06
CA LEU A 317 1.30 25.10 8.89
C LEU A 317 0.03 24.89 8.05
N SER A 318 -0.68 25.96 7.72
CA SER A 318 -1.78 25.87 6.74
C SER A 318 -1.20 25.75 5.34
N LEU A 319 -1.68 24.76 4.59
CA LEU A 319 -1.28 24.48 3.22
C LEU A 319 -2.36 24.85 2.20
N GLY A 320 -3.36 25.63 2.62
CA GLY A 320 -4.47 26.08 1.79
C GLY A 320 -5.60 25.06 1.64
N THR A 321 -6.59 25.43 0.83
CA THR A 321 -7.74 24.59 0.51
C THR A 321 -7.61 24.05 -0.92
N HIS A 322 -7.72 22.73 -1.10
CA HIS A 322 -7.51 22.10 -2.41
C HIS A 322 -8.52 21.00 -2.71
N ARG A 323 -8.83 20.82 -4.00
CA ARG A 323 -9.53 19.63 -4.51
C ARG A 323 -8.51 18.61 -5.00
N LEU A 324 -8.67 17.37 -4.58
CA LEU A 324 -7.77 16.27 -4.93
C LEU A 324 -8.21 15.60 -6.23
N ARG A 325 -7.28 14.92 -6.91
CA ARG A 325 -7.53 14.20 -8.17
C ARG A 325 -7.29 12.71 -8.01
N GLU A 326 -8.17 11.90 -8.60
CA GLU A 326 -8.18 10.43 -8.45
C GLU A 326 -6.85 9.76 -8.83
N LYS A 327 -6.28 10.12 -9.97
CA LYS A 327 -5.01 9.56 -10.47
C LYS A 327 -3.79 10.35 -10.03
N GLY A 328 -3.95 11.17 -9.00
CA GLY A 328 -2.88 11.99 -8.45
C GLY A 328 -2.23 11.42 -7.21
N TYR A 329 -1.13 12.05 -6.81
CA TYR A 329 -0.56 11.95 -5.47
C TYR A 329 -0.18 13.35 -4.97
N LEU A 330 -0.13 13.51 -3.65
CA LEU A 330 0.43 14.70 -3.03
C LEU A 330 1.89 14.46 -2.70
N PHE A 331 2.67 15.52 -2.68
CA PHE A 331 4.03 15.44 -2.19
C PHE A 331 4.36 16.65 -1.33
N PHE A 332 5.24 16.43 -0.36
CA PHE A 332 5.60 17.40 0.65
C PHE A 332 7.11 17.40 0.86
N ASP A 333 7.68 18.60 0.95
CA ASP A 333 9.08 18.79 1.29
C ASP A 333 9.31 20.17 1.88
N SER A 334 10.52 20.39 2.36
CA SER A 334 11.00 21.62 2.94
C SER A 334 12.08 22.24 2.07
N ASN A 335 11.86 23.46 1.61
CA ASN A 335 12.85 24.31 0.95
C ASN A 335 13.33 25.37 1.96
N LEU A 336 14.08 24.88 2.95
CA LEU A 336 14.67 25.70 4.00
C LEU A 336 16.06 26.16 3.54
N ARG A 337 16.63 27.16 4.23
CA ARG A 337 17.98 27.65 3.91
C ARG A 337 18.99 26.51 3.92
N ALA A 338 20.03 26.60 3.09
CA ALA A 338 21.05 25.55 2.92
C ALA A 338 21.76 25.14 4.22
N GLU A 339 21.78 26.03 5.22
CA GLU A 339 22.36 25.80 6.55
C GLU A 339 21.42 25.04 7.50
N THR A 340 20.14 24.87 7.15
CA THR A 340 19.16 24.09 7.90
C THR A 340 19.38 22.62 7.57
N PRO A 341 20.01 21.80 8.45
CA PRO A 341 20.35 20.42 8.12
C PRO A 341 19.12 19.55 7.89
N CYS A 342 18.09 19.66 8.73
CA CYS A 342 16.91 18.79 8.69
C CYS A 342 15.67 19.51 9.22
N SER A 343 14.51 18.98 8.85
CA SER A 343 13.25 19.31 9.50
C SER A 343 12.39 18.07 9.69
N TYR A 344 11.25 18.21 10.36
CA TYR A 344 10.39 17.09 10.73
C TYR A 344 8.95 17.32 10.29
N LEU A 345 8.36 16.27 9.71
CA LEU A 345 6.93 16.16 9.41
C LEU A 345 6.36 15.03 10.26
N ASN A 346 5.48 15.37 11.21
CA ASN A 346 4.77 14.35 11.98
C ASN A 346 3.58 13.79 11.19
N HIS A 347 2.70 14.65 10.67
CA HIS A 347 1.54 14.22 9.88
C HIS A 347 0.96 15.34 9.02
N LEU A 348 0.18 14.95 8.00
CA LEU A 348 -0.72 15.84 7.27
C LEU A 348 -2.17 15.64 7.74
N VAL A 349 -2.92 16.73 7.79
CA VAL A 349 -4.34 16.75 8.18
C VAL A 349 -5.15 17.31 7.02
N PHE A 350 -6.24 16.63 6.69
CA PHE A 350 -7.19 17.02 5.66
C PHE A 350 -8.56 17.17 6.30
N VAL A 351 -9.08 18.39 6.36
CA VAL A 351 -10.40 18.68 6.92
C VAL A 351 -11.39 18.90 5.78
N GLU A 352 -12.39 18.03 5.65
CA GLU A 352 -13.38 18.08 4.55
C GLU A 352 -14.26 19.34 4.67
N LYS A 353 -14.47 20.05 3.55
CA LYS A 353 -15.39 21.20 3.43
C LYS A 353 -16.83 20.83 3.07
#